data_AF-A0AAE9XTS0-F1
#
_entry.id   AF-A0AAE9XTS0-F1
#
_cell.length_a   1.000
_cell.length_b   1.000
_cell.length_c   1.000
_cell.angle_alpha   90.00
_cell.angle_beta   90.00
_cell.angle_gamma   90.00
#
_symmetry.space_group_name_H-M   'P 1'
#
loop_
_entity.id
_entity.type
_entity.pdbx_description
1 polymer ?
#
loop_
_entity_poly.entity_id
_entity_poly.type
_entity_poly.pdbx_seq_one_letter_code
_entity_poly.pdbx_strand_id
1 'polypeptide(L)'
;MAMASLTASLLARKGQARPSAGIHFEPTPQQTARPAAGTGASPVRLTLERTPERAAPRPEPVAEKRPVLVKAEPAKPVSKTLRVDRETHIKLRLLAAGRGVTQQSLMHEAVEALLAAEEGKGGCLCGAVKK
;
A
#
# COMPACT_ATOMS: atom_id res chain seq x y z
N MET A 1 5.39 31.76 -33.74
CA MET A 1 5.26 31.36 -32.31
C MET A 1 3.95 31.93 -31.79
N ALA A 2 2.96 31.09 -31.47
CA ALA A 2 1.65 31.53 -31.01
C ALA A 2 1.64 31.66 -29.48
N MET A 3 1.32 32.85 -28.97
CA MET A 3 1.19 33.11 -27.53
C MET A 3 -0.22 32.73 -27.08
N ALA A 4 -0.33 31.84 -26.09
CA ALA A 4 -1.61 31.48 -25.50
C ALA A 4 -2.18 32.66 -24.69
N SER A 5 -3.27 33.26 -25.20
CA SER A 5 -4.01 34.31 -24.51
C SER A 5 -4.84 33.71 -23.38
N LEU A 6 -4.56 34.13 -22.14
CA LEU A 6 -5.32 33.73 -20.96
C LEU A 6 -6.65 34.50 -20.94
N THR A 7 -7.76 33.81 -21.19
CA THR A 7 -9.09 34.43 -21.18
C THR A 7 -9.50 34.83 -19.75
N ALA A 8 -10.15 35.99 -19.62
CA ALA A 8 -10.55 36.61 -18.34
C ALA A 8 -11.34 35.66 -17.40
N SER A 9 -11.98 34.62 -17.93
CA SER A 9 -12.67 33.59 -17.15
C SER A 9 -11.75 32.75 -16.25
N LEU A 10 -10.45 32.62 -16.56
CA LEU A 10 -9.49 31.92 -15.70
C LEU A 10 -9.04 32.79 -14.51
N LEU A 11 -8.91 34.10 -14.70
CA LEU A 11 -8.62 35.04 -13.61
C LEU A 11 -9.80 35.18 -12.63
N ALA A 12 -11.02 35.18 -13.16
CA ALA A 12 -12.24 35.32 -12.34
C ALA A 12 -12.47 34.16 -11.36
N ARG A 13 -11.92 32.96 -11.63
CA ARG A 13 -12.07 31.77 -10.76
C ARG A 13 -11.12 31.74 -9.57
N LYS A 14 -10.15 32.66 -9.47
CA LYS A 14 -9.19 32.72 -8.36
C LYS A 14 -9.80 33.29 -7.06
N GLY A 15 -11.00 33.87 -7.12
CA GLY A 15 -11.69 34.46 -5.96
C GLY A 15 -12.75 33.58 -5.28
N GLN A 16 -13.06 32.38 -5.80
CA GLN A 16 -14.12 31.51 -5.28
C GLN A 16 -13.60 30.37 -4.38
N ALA A 17 -12.33 30.43 -3.97
CA ALA A 17 -11.80 29.50 -2.98
C ALA A 17 -12.35 29.85 -1.59
N ARG A 18 -13.45 29.18 -1.18
CA ARG A 18 -13.89 29.21 0.22
C ARG A 18 -12.80 28.55 1.08
N PRO A 19 -12.22 29.23 2.07
CA PRO A 19 -11.35 28.58 3.03
C PRO A 19 -12.19 27.55 3.80
N SER A 20 -11.77 26.28 3.76
CA SER A 20 -12.32 25.25 4.63
C SER A 20 -11.96 25.61 6.07
N ALA A 21 -12.86 26.34 6.74
CA ALA A 21 -12.78 26.60 8.16
C ALA A 21 -12.83 25.25 8.90
N GLY A 22 -11.76 24.96 9.64
CA GLY A 22 -11.69 24.02 10.76
C GLY A 22 -12.47 22.71 10.64
N ILE A 23 -11.75 21.61 10.37
CA ILE A 23 -12.20 20.29 10.81
C ILE A 23 -12.14 20.32 12.35
N HIS A 24 -13.23 20.76 12.97
CA HIS A 24 -13.54 20.46 14.36
C HIS A 24 -13.80 18.95 14.42
N PHE A 25 -12.85 18.21 14.99
CA PHE A 25 -13.01 16.79 15.27
C PHE A 25 -13.81 16.66 16.56
N GLU A 26 -15.13 16.56 16.43
CA GLU A 26 -16.03 16.19 17.53
C GLU A 26 -16.33 14.69 17.43
N PRO A 27 -16.13 13.89 18.50
CA PRO A 27 -16.39 12.46 18.45
C PRO A 27 -17.86 12.17 18.81
N THR A 28 -18.73 12.01 17.81
CA THR A 28 -20.10 11.53 18.04
C THR A 28 -20.16 10.00 17.91
N PRO A 29 -20.68 9.26 18.90
CA PRO A 29 -20.91 7.83 18.79
C PRO A 29 -22.27 7.51 18.17
N GLN A 30 -22.31 6.34 17.54
CA GLN A 30 -23.46 5.48 17.26
C GLN A 30 -24.33 5.76 16.03
N GLN A 31 -24.06 4.89 15.07
CA GLN A 31 -24.81 4.52 13.89
C GLN A 31 -25.99 3.62 14.29
N THR A 32 -27.23 4.03 14.03
CA THR A 32 -28.38 3.13 13.95
C THR A 32 -29.28 3.50 12.76
N ALA A 33 -29.54 2.48 11.94
CA ALA A 33 -30.65 2.27 11.01
C ALA A 33 -30.83 3.17 9.75
N ARG A 34 -30.65 2.50 8.60
CA ARG A 34 -31.21 2.74 7.24
C ARG A 34 -32.76 2.83 7.26
N PRO A 35 -33.49 3.33 6.21
CA PRO A 35 -33.31 2.91 4.81
C PRO A 35 -33.63 3.91 3.66
N ALA A 36 -33.26 3.43 2.45
CA ALA A 36 -33.90 3.57 1.14
C ALA A 36 -33.69 4.80 0.22
N ALA A 37 -33.19 4.42 -0.98
CA ALA A 37 -33.49 4.92 -2.32
C ALA A 37 -32.87 6.25 -2.81
N GLY A 38 -32.06 6.14 -3.87
CA GLY A 38 -31.52 7.29 -4.60
C GLY A 38 -30.37 6.94 -5.57
N THR A 39 -30.68 6.15 -6.58
CA THR A 39 -30.20 6.21 -7.98
C THR A 39 -28.82 6.83 -8.30
N GLY A 40 -27.95 6.01 -8.90
CA GLY A 40 -27.11 6.45 -10.03
C GLY A 40 -25.62 6.65 -9.76
N ALA A 41 -24.81 5.63 -10.08
CA ALA A 41 -23.63 5.71 -10.96
C ALA A 41 -22.77 4.45 -10.80
N SER A 42 -22.87 3.54 -11.77
CA SER A 42 -21.96 2.40 -11.94
C SER A 42 -20.52 2.88 -12.10
N PRO A 43 -19.53 2.34 -11.36
CA PRO A 43 -18.14 2.51 -11.74
C PRO A 43 -17.84 1.70 -13.01
N VAL A 44 -17.52 2.43 -14.07
CA VAL A 44 -17.04 1.92 -15.37
C VAL A 44 -15.85 0.99 -15.13
N ARG A 45 -16.03 -0.29 -15.46
CA ARG A 45 -14.92 -1.25 -15.57
C ARG A 45 -14.13 -0.90 -16.83
N LEU A 46 -12.88 -0.47 -16.65
CA LEU A 46 -11.93 -0.34 -17.75
C LEU A 46 -11.49 -1.76 -18.16
N THR A 47 -12.23 -2.33 -19.10
CA THR A 47 -11.84 -3.57 -19.79
C THR A 47 -10.70 -3.23 -20.75
N LEU A 48 -9.48 -3.66 -20.41
CA LEU A 48 -8.32 -3.57 -21.28
C LEU A 48 -8.46 -4.65 -22.37
N GLU A 49 -8.98 -4.26 -23.53
CA GLU A 49 -9.07 -5.10 -24.73
C GLU A 49 -7.65 -5.52 -25.17
N ARG A 50 -7.31 -6.80 -24.98
CA ARG A 50 -6.09 -7.42 -25.49
C ARG A 50 -6.46 -8.12 -26.80
N THR A 51 -5.98 -7.56 -27.90
CA THR A 51 -6.13 -8.09 -29.26
C THR A 51 -5.64 -9.54 -29.35
N PRO A 52 -6.38 -10.44 -30.02
CA PRO A 52 -5.95 -11.81 -30.27
C PRO A 52 -5.20 -11.87 -31.62
N GLU A 53 -3.88 -12.05 -31.58
CA GLU A 53 -3.14 -12.47 -32.77
C GLU A 53 -2.74 -13.94 -32.64
N ARG A 54 -3.30 -14.73 -33.54
CA ARG A 54 -3.24 -16.17 -33.66
C ARG A 54 -2.02 -16.54 -34.51
N ALA A 55 -1.07 -17.28 -33.94
CA ALA A 55 -0.06 -18.02 -34.71
C ALA A 55 0.01 -19.47 -34.21
N ALA A 56 0.13 -20.38 -35.17
CA ALA A 56 -0.22 -21.81 -35.16
C ALA A 56 0.75 -22.74 -34.35
N PRO A 57 0.40 -24.03 -34.17
CA PRO A 57 1.07 -24.96 -33.24
C PRO A 57 2.07 -25.92 -33.91
N ARG A 58 3.18 -26.27 -33.22
CA ARG A 58 3.93 -27.56 -33.28
C ARG A 58 5.29 -27.48 -32.54
N PRO A 59 5.95 -28.60 -32.21
CA PRO A 59 5.53 -29.82 -31.50
C PRO A 59 6.24 -29.95 -30.13
N GLU A 60 5.75 -30.84 -29.28
CA GLU A 60 6.38 -31.24 -28.01
C GLU A 60 7.74 -31.94 -28.21
N PRO A 61 8.64 -31.79 -27.23
CA PRO A 61 9.35 -32.97 -26.77
C PRO A 61 9.32 -33.14 -25.23
N VAL A 62 8.79 -34.30 -24.86
CA VAL A 62 9.28 -35.26 -23.86
C VAL A 62 9.55 -34.76 -22.44
N ALA A 63 8.69 -35.28 -21.56
CA ALA A 63 8.75 -35.22 -20.12
C ALA A 63 10.07 -35.75 -19.54
N GLU A 64 10.86 -34.85 -18.98
CA GLU A 64 11.67 -35.16 -17.80
C GLU A 64 10.85 -34.78 -16.56
N LYS A 65 10.48 -35.79 -15.78
CA LYS A 65 9.91 -35.63 -14.44
C LYS A 65 10.96 -34.98 -13.54
N ARG A 66 11.07 -33.65 -13.62
CA ARG A 66 11.69 -32.85 -12.57
C ARG A 66 10.87 -33.08 -11.29
N PRO A 67 11.52 -33.37 -10.15
CA PRO A 67 10.81 -33.46 -8.89
C PRO A 67 10.09 -32.12 -8.68
N VAL A 68 8.76 -32.20 -8.55
CA VAL A 68 7.92 -31.07 -8.21
C VAL A 68 8.38 -30.63 -6.82
N LEU A 69 9.24 -29.59 -6.78
CA LEU A 69 9.49 -28.85 -5.56
C LEU A 69 8.12 -28.41 -5.07
N VAL A 70 7.70 -28.98 -3.94
CA VAL A 70 6.50 -28.57 -3.23
C VAL A 70 6.70 -27.08 -2.95
N LYS A 71 5.96 -26.23 -3.68
CA LYS A 71 5.93 -24.79 -3.44
C LYS A 71 5.47 -24.61 -2.00
N ALA A 72 6.38 -24.21 -1.12
CA ALA A 72 6.02 -23.76 0.20
C ALA A 72 4.98 -22.65 0.03
N GLU A 73 3.81 -22.83 0.61
CA GLU A 73 2.75 -21.82 0.54
C GLU A 73 3.27 -20.53 1.19
N PRO A 74 3.12 -19.37 0.54
CA PRO A 74 3.54 -18.12 1.14
C PRO A 74 2.75 -17.88 2.42
N ALA A 75 3.46 -17.65 3.52
CA ALA A 75 2.84 -17.32 4.80
C ALA A 75 1.90 -16.12 4.62
N LYS A 76 0.70 -16.20 5.21
CA LYS A 76 -0.27 -15.12 5.15
C LYS A 76 0.28 -13.90 5.90
N PRO A 77 0.39 -12.72 5.27
CA PRO A 77 0.90 -11.54 5.94
C PRO A 77 -0.08 -11.10 7.05
N VAL A 78 0.47 -10.82 8.23
CA VAL A 78 -0.30 -10.30 9.37
C VAL A 78 0.04 -8.83 9.56
N SER A 79 -0.96 -7.97 9.53
CA SER A 79 -0.78 -6.55 9.82
C SER A 79 -0.88 -6.29 11.31
N LYS A 80 0.10 -5.58 11.87
CA LYS A 80 0.04 -5.03 13.23
C LYS A 80 0.29 -3.53 13.17
N THR A 81 -0.48 -2.76 13.95
CA THR A 81 -0.31 -1.31 14.11
C THR A 81 0.54 -1.04 15.34
N LEU A 82 1.67 -0.35 15.15
CA LEU A 82 2.58 0.06 16.22
C LEU A 82 2.35 1.54 16.54
N ARG A 83 2.28 1.89 17.83
CA ARG A 83 2.32 3.28 18.28
C ARG A 83 3.78 3.68 18.49
N VAL A 84 4.19 4.77 17.87
CA VAL A 84 5.54 5.34 18.00
C VAL A 84 5.43 6.79 18.43
N ASP A 85 6.47 7.29 19.09
CA ASP A 85 6.53 8.69 19.48
C ASP A 85 6.55 9.61 18.25
N ARG A 86 6.06 10.84 18.45
CA ARG A 86 5.95 11.84 17.38
C ARG A 86 7.31 12.10 16.72
N GLU A 87 8.37 12.21 17.50
CA GLU A 87 9.72 12.45 16.99
C GLU A 87 10.21 11.27 16.14
N THR A 88 10.01 10.04 16.62
CA THR A 88 10.36 8.82 15.90
C THR A 88 9.60 8.71 14.59
N HIS A 89 8.31 9.05 14.58
CA HIS A 89 7.50 9.09 13.36
C HIS A 89 8.06 10.09 12.33
N ILE A 90 8.46 11.30 12.76
CA ILE A 90 9.07 12.31 11.88
C ILE A 90 10.39 11.79 11.31
N LYS A 91 11.27 11.21 12.15
CA LYS A 91 12.55 10.63 11.72
C LYS A 91 12.36 9.52 10.70
N LEU A 92 11.43 8.58 10.95
CA LEU A 92 11.10 7.52 10.01
C LEU A 92 10.58 8.06 8.68
N ARG A 93 9.74 9.11 8.72
CA ARG A 93 9.23 9.75 7.52
C ARG A 93 10.33 10.38 6.67
N LEU A 94 11.27 11.09 7.29
CA LEU A 94 12.38 11.71 6.58
C LEU A 94 13.34 10.66 6.00
N LEU A 95 13.64 9.60 6.76
CA LEU A 95 14.47 8.48 6.29
C LEU A 95 13.84 7.75 5.11
N ALA A 96 12.53 7.48 5.18
CA ALA A 96 11.77 6.85 4.10
C ALA A 96 11.82 7.70 2.82
N ALA A 97 11.60 9.02 2.95
CA ALA A 97 11.68 9.95 1.83
C ALA A 97 13.08 10.00 1.21
N GLY A 98 14.13 10.06 2.05
CA GLY A 98 15.52 10.09 1.59
C GLY A 98 15.97 8.81 0.88
N ARG A 99 15.43 7.64 1.29
CA ARG A 99 15.75 6.33 0.69
C ARG A 99 14.82 5.93 -0.45
N GLY A 100 13.73 6.65 -0.69
CA GLY A 100 12.73 6.30 -1.70
C GLY A 100 11.94 5.02 -1.40
N VAL A 101 11.78 4.68 -0.11
CA VAL A 101 11.08 3.47 0.35
C VAL A 101 9.90 3.82 1.26
N THR A 102 9.02 2.85 1.52
CA THR A 102 7.91 3.06 2.46
C THR A 102 8.38 2.96 3.91
N GLN A 103 7.71 3.67 4.82
CA GLN A 103 8.00 3.57 6.26
C GLN A 103 7.82 2.14 6.79
N GLN A 104 6.82 1.42 6.26
CA GLN A 104 6.56 0.02 6.63
C GLN A 104 7.72 -0.90 6.22
N SER A 105 8.30 -0.70 5.04
CA SER A 105 9.47 -1.48 4.58
C SER A 105 10.67 -1.26 5.49
N LEU A 106 10.94 -0.01 5.89
CA LEU A 106 12.04 0.29 6.82
C LEU A 106 11.82 -0.33 8.20
N MET A 107 10.58 -0.28 8.71
CA MET A 107 10.26 -0.96 9.96
C MET A 107 10.42 -2.47 9.86
N HIS A 108 10.02 -3.07 8.73
CA HIS A 108 10.17 -4.50 8.50
C HIS A 108 11.64 -4.91 8.52
N GLU A 109 12.48 -4.22 7.74
CA GLU A 109 13.93 -4.44 7.68
C GLU A 109 14.58 -4.29 9.06
N ALA A 110 14.20 -3.26 9.82
CA ALA A 110 14.72 -3.04 11.18
C ALA A 110 14.32 -4.17 12.14
N VAL A 111 13.10 -4.68 12.05
CA VAL A 111 12.63 -5.80 12.89
C VAL A 111 13.33 -7.09 12.48
N GLU A 112 13.49 -7.38 11.19
CA GLU A 112 14.23 -8.54 10.70
C GLU A 112 15.69 -8.50 11.16
N ALA A 113 16.35 -7.34 11.07
CA ALA A 113 17.72 -7.17 11.54
C ALA A 113 17.84 -7.38 13.05
N LEU A 114 16.87 -6.91 13.84
CA LEU A 114 16.83 -7.12 15.28
C LEU A 114 16.60 -8.60 15.64
N LEU A 115 15.67 -9.28 14.96
CA LEU A 115 15.41 -10.70 15.17
C LEU A 115 16.65 -11.54 14.83
N ALA A 116 17.29 -11.29 13.69
CA ALA A 116 18.51 -11.97 13.30
C ALA A 116 19.66 -11.73 14.30
N ALA A 117 19.78 -10.51 14.84
CA ALA A 117 20.78 -10.19 15.85
C ALA A 117 20.54 -10.90 17.19
N GLU A 118 19.29 -11.13 17.57
CA GLU A 118 18.95 -11.86 18.79
C GLU A 118 19.09 -13.38 18.62
N GLU A 119 18.70 -13.94 17.47
CA GLU A 119 18.92 -15.35 17.15
C GLU A 119 20.41 -15.72 17.12
N GLY A 120 21.25 -14.83 16.58
CA GLY A 120 22.70 -15.01 16.54
C GLY A 120 23.38 -15.04 17.92
N LYS A 121 22.73 -14.51 18.97
CA LYS A 121 23.27 -14.50 20.34
C LYS A 121 23.05 -15.83 21.09
N GLY A 122 22.48 -16.84 20.44
CA GLY A 122 22.29 -18.18 21.04
C GLY A 122 21.22 -18.26 22.13
N GLY A 123 20.49 -17.17 22.37
CA GLY A 123 19.34 -17.14 23.28
C GLY A 123 18.07 -17.62 22.58
N CYS A 124 17.27 -18.47 23.24
CA CYS A 124 15.91 -18.71 22.76
C CYS A 124 15.11 -17.41 22.88
N LEU A 125 14.51 -16.95 21.77
CA LEU A 125 13.54 -15.83 21.78
C LEU A 125 12.34 -16.08 22.71
N CYS A 126 12.11 -17.35 23.07
CA CYS A 126 11.07 -17.78 24.00
C CYS A 126 11.37 -17.48 25.48
N GLY A 127 12.55 -16.94 25.82
CA GLY A 127 12.95 -16.69 27.21
C GLY A 127 13.27 -17.95 28.02
N ALA A 128 13.24 -19.13 27.40
CA ALA A 128 13.72 -20.35 28.04
C ALA A 128 15.25 -20.32 28.08
N VAL A 129 15.79 -19.98 29.25
CA VAL A 129 17.21 -20.16 29.56
C VAL A 129 17.49 -21.66 29.46
N LYS A 130 18.33 -22.09 28.50
CA LYS A 130 18.85 -23.46 28.47
C LYS A 130 19.70 -23.62 29.74
N LYS A 131 19.14 -24.29 30.76
CA LYS A 131 19.90 -24.79 31.90
C LYS A 131 20.76 -25.98 31.48
#